data_AF-A0A2K6CMR8-F1
#
_entry.id   AF-A0A2K6CMR8-F1
#
_cell.length_a   1.000
_cell.length_b   1.000
_cell.length_c   1.000
_cell.angle_alpha   90.00
_cell.angle_beta   90.00
_cell.angle_gamma   90.00
#
_symmetry.space_group_name_H-M   'P 1'
#
loop_
_entity.id
_entity.type
_entity.pdbx_description
1 polymer ?
#
loop_
_entity_poly.entity_id
_entity_poly.type
_entity_poly.pdbx_seq_one_letter_code
_entity_poly.pdbx_strand_id
1 'polypeptide(L)'
;MQPPSTGPRRPPDAACERRSEPVRSGARELALFLTPEPGAEAKAVEETIEAMLLRLEEFCSLADLIRSDTSQILEENIPVLKAKLTEMRGIYAIVERLEAFVKMVGHHVAFLEADVLQTERDHGAFPQALRRWLGSAGLPSFRNKSPAPVPVTYELPTLYRTEDYFPADAREAQHHPRTCPRPL
;
A
#
# COMPACT_ATOMS: atom_id res chain seq x y z
N MET A 1 19.16 -93.76 -99.68
CA MET A 1 18.01 -94.04 -98.81
C MET A 1 17.79 -92.83 -97.89
N GLN A 2 16.64 -92.17 -98.02
CA GLN A 2 15.99 -91.18 -97.13
C GLN A 2 14.61 -91.79 -96.74
N PRO A 3 13.81 -91.30 -95.76
CA PRO A 3 13.99 -90.47 -94.55
C PRO A 3 13.28 -91.18 -93.31
N PRO A 4 12.72 -90.57 -92.21
CA PRO A 4 11.78 -89.44 -92.18
C PRO A 4 12.07 -88.30 -91.17
N SER A 5 11.34 -87.21 -91.43
CA SER A 5 11.14 -85.98 -90.68
C SER A 5 10.55 -86.18 -89.28
N THR A 6 10.93 -85.31 -88.32
CA THR A 6 10.09 -84.94 -87.16
C THR A 6 10.59 -83.61 -86.56
N GLY A 7 9.86 -82.51 -86.77
CA GLY A 7 9.74 -81.47 -85.73
C GLY A 7 8.76 -81.95 -84.64
N PRO A 8 8.26 -81.13 -83.69
CA PRO A 8 8.55 -79.73 -83.31
C PRO A 8 8.75 -79.54 -81.78
N ARG A 9 8.98 -78.31 -81.30
CA ARG A 9 8.14 -77.62 -80.28
C ARG A 9 8.72 -76.27 -79.90
N ARG A 10 7.99 -75.23 -80.30
CA ARG A 10 8.02 -73.89 -79.70
C ARG A 10 7.71 -74.05 -78.20
N PRO A 11 8.47 -73.45 -77.26
CA PRO A 11 7.98 -73.35 -75.90
C PRO A 11 6.71 -72.48 -75.92
N PRO A 12 5.58 -72.92 -75.30
CA PRO A 12 4.57 -71.98 -74.88
C PRO A 12 5.14 -71.18 -73.70
N ASP A 13 4.44 -70.12 -73.31
CA ASP A 13 4.66 -69.39 -72.05
C ASP A 13 5.50 -68.10 -72.14
N ALA A 14 5.43 -67.39 -73.26
CA ALA A 14 5.58 -65.92 -73.27
C ALA A 14 4.23 -65.18 -73.04
N ALA A 15 3.23 -65.89 -72.51
CA ALA A 15 1.87 -65.37 -72.31
C ALA A 15 1.50 -65.14 -70.83
N CYS A 16 2.27 -65.69 -69.88
CA CYS A 16 1.95 -65.58 -68.45
C CYS A 16 2.47 -64.27 -67.79
N GLU A 17 3.49 -63.63 -68.35
CA GLU A 17 4.04 -62.40 -67.75
C GLU A 17 3.29 -61.11 -68.16
N ARG A 18 2.66 -61.06 -69.34
CA ARG A 18 2.02 -59.83 -69.84
C ARG A 18 0.71 -59.44 -69.15
N ARG A 19 0.05 -60.35 -68.45
CA ARG A 19 -1.22 -60.07 -67.74
C ARG A 19 -1.00 -59.59 -66.30
N SER A 20 0.18 -59.87 -65.74
CA SER A 20 0.53 -59.55 -64.36
C SER A 20 1.08 -58.13 -64.20
N GLU A 21 1.76 -57.62 -65.22
CA GLU A 21 2.35 -56.27 -65.27
C GLU A 21 1.34 -55.12 -65.02
N PRO A 22 0.14 -55.08 -65.64
CA PRO A 22 -0.81 -53.98 -65.43
C PRO A 22 -1.39 -53.96 -64.02
N VAL A 23 -1.68 -55.13 -63.46
CA VAL A 23 -2.22 -55.28 -62.10
C VAL A 23 -1.15 -54.97 -61.05
N ARG A 24 0.10 -55.38 -61.30
CA ARG A 24 1.24 -55.08 -60.44
C ARG A 24 1.64 -53.61 -60.51
N SER A 25 1.47 -52.96 -61.67
CA SER A 25 1.62 -51.51 -61.84
C SER A 25 0.53 -50.75 -61.08
N GLY A 26 -0.74 -51.14 -61.24
CA GLY A 26 -1.85 -50.51 -60.52
C GLY A 26 -1.77 -50.71 -59.01
N ALA A 27 -1.36 -51.89 -58.54
CA ALA A 27 -1.13 -52.15 -57.12
C ALA A 27 0.05 -51.35 -56.55
N ARG A 28 1.11 -51.12 -57.34
CA ARG A 28 2.24 -50.24 -56.95
C ARG A 28 1.82 -48.77 -56.89
N GLU A 29 0.98 -48.34 -57.82
CA GLU A 29 0.46 -46.97 -57.86
C GLU A 29 -0.48 -46.71 -56.68
N LEU A 30 -1.39 -47.64 -56.37
CA LEU A 30 -2.23 -47.57 -55.17
C LEU A 30 -1.39 -47.66 -53.88
N ALA A 31 -0.33 -48.48 -53.85
CA ALA A 31 0.56 -48.55 -52.70
C ALA A 31 1.28 -47.22 -52.43
N LEU A 32 1.61 -46.43 -53.45
CA LEU A 32 2.21 -45.10 -53.28
C LEU A 32 1.23 -44.08 -52.65
N PHE A 33 -0.06 -44.17 -52.96
CA PHE A 33 -1.11 -43.37 -52.31
C PHE A 33 -1.45 -43.87 -50.90
N LEU A 34 -1.22 -45.16 -50.61
CA LEU A 34 -1.53 -45.82 -49.34
C LEU A 34 -0.31 -45.99 -48.43
N THR A 35 0.88 -45.58 -48.85
CA THR A 35 2.02 -45.34 -47.98
C THR A 35 1.93 -43.90 -47.49
N PRO A 36 1.24 -43.61 -46.37
CA PRO A 36 1.48 -42.36 -45.67
C PRO A 36 3.00 -42.28 -45.42
N GLU A 37 3.59 -41.10 -45.54
CA GLU A 37 4.96 -40.82 -45.09
C GLU A 37 4.89 -40.69 -43.56
N PRO A 38 4.98 -41.81 -42.80
CA PRO A 38 4.58 -41.82 -41.40
C PRO A 38 5.58 -41.01 -40.57
N GLY A 39 6.81 -40.87 -41.07
CA GLY A 39 7.87 -40.09 -40.46
C GLY A 39 7.61 -38.58 -40.52
N ALA A 40 6.99 -38.08 -41.59
CA ALA A 40 6.66 -36.66 -41.70
C ALA A 40 5.55 -36.26 -40.73
N GLU A 41 4.48 -37.05 -40.65
CA GLU A 41 3.38 -36.81 -39.69
C GLU A 41 3.85 -36.99 -38.24
N ALA A 42 4.63 -38.03 -37.95
CA ALA A 42 5.20 -38.24 -36.62
C ALA A 42 6.11 -37.09 -36.19
N LYS A 43 6.96 -36.59 -37.10
CA LYS A 43 7.83 -35.45 -36.84
C LYS A 43 7.06 -34.16 -36.57
N ALA A 44 5.99 -33.88 -37.33
CA ALA A 44 5.14 -32.72 -37.08
C ALA A 44 4.46 -32.78 -35.70
N VAL A 45 4.08 -33.98 -35.25
CA VAL A 45 3.55 -34.20 -33.90
C VAL A 45 4.64 -33.98 -32.85
N GLU A 46 5.85 -34.50 -33.06
CA GLU A 46 7.00 -34.31 -32.16
C GLU A 46 7.35 -32.83 -32.00
N GLU A 47 7.47 -32.08 -33.10
CA GLU A 47 7.70 -30.63 -33.09
C GLU A 47 6.58 -29.88 -32.34
N THR A 48 5.33 -30.33 -32.49
CA THR A 48 4.19 -29.75 -31.77
C THR A 48 4.27 -30.04 -30.27
N ILE A 49 4.65 -31.25 -29.88
CA ILE A 49 4.83 -31.65 -28.48
C ILE A 49 5.96 -30.83 -27.86
N GLU A 50 7.11 -30.70 -28.51
CA GLU A 50 8.22 -29.87 -28.04
C GLU A 50 7.79 -28.42 -27.83
N ALA A 51 7.07 -27.84 -28.80
CA ALA A 51 6.53 -26.49 -28.67
C ALA A 51 5.49 -26.36 -27.53
N MET A 52 4.72 -27.41 -27.25
CA MET A 52 3.79 -27.43 -26.11
C MET A 52 4.51 -27.56 -24.77
N LEU A 53 5.56 -28.38 -24.69
CA LEU A 53 6.36 -28.56 -23.48
C LEU A 53 7.10 -27.27 -23.12
N LEU A 54 7.65 -26.55 -24.11
CA LEU A 54 8.28 -25.25 -23.87
C LEU A 54 7.26 -24.24 -23.31
N ARG A 55 6.07 -24.15 -23.90
CA ARG A 55 4.99 -23.27 -23.39
C ARG A 55 4.52 -23.66 -21.99
N LEU A 56 4.54 -24.95 -21.65
CA LEU A 56 4.21 -25.42 -20.32
C LEU A 56 5.28 -25.00 -19.30
N GLU A 57 6.56 -25.09 -19.65
CA GLU A 57 7.66 -24.61 -18.81
C GLU A 57 7.57 -23.10 -18.56
N GLU A 58 7.30 -22.32 -19.61
CA GLU A 58 7.04 -20.88 -19.50
C GLU A 58 5.86 -20.59 -18.56
N PHE A 59 4.76 -21.32 -18.71
CA PHE A 59 3.60 -21.18 -17.84
C PHE A 59 3.93 -21.50 -16.38
N CYS A 60 4.68 -22.59 -16.13
CA CYS A 60 5.15 -22.93 -14.78
C CYS A 60 6.01 -21.82 -14.19
N SER A 61 6.92 -21.24 -14.96
CA SER A 61 7.78 -20.14 -14.50
C SER A 61 6.96 -18.90 -14.12
N LEU A 62 5.93 -18.57 -14.90
CA LEU A 62 5.03 -17.46 -14.62
C LEU A 62 4.16 -17.73 -13.38
N ALA A 63 3.67 -18.95 -13.21
CA ALA A 63 2.92 -19.34 -12.03
C ALA A 63 3.77 -19.24 -10.76
N ASP A 64 5.04 -19.63 -10.83
CA ASP A 64 5.98 -19.50 -9.72
C ASP A 64 6.30 -18.04 -9.40
N LEU A 65 6.45 -17.18 -10.42
CA LEU A 65 6.62 -15.75 -10.23
C LEU A 65 5.41 -15.14 -9.52
N ILE A 66 4.19 -15.43 -9.99
CA ILE A 66 2.95 -14.94 -9.37
C ILE A 66 2.86 -15.42 -7.92
N ARG A 67 3.19 -16.68 -7.66
CA ARG A 67 3.18 -17.24 -6.30
C ARG A 67 4.19 -16.55 -5.40
N SER A 68 5.41 -16.32 -5.88
CA SER A 68 6.47 -15.60 -5.15
C SER A 68 6.06 -14.16 -4.85
N ASP A 69 5.60 -13.43 -5.85
CA ASP A 69 5.17 -12.03 -5.70
C ASP A 69 3.99 -11.92 -4.73
N THR A 70 3.03 -12.85 -4.81
CA THR A 70 1.90 -12.90 -3.88
C THR A 70 2.38 -13.15 -2.45
N SER A 71 3.33 -14.08 -2.25
CA SER A 71 3.95 -14.33 -0.94
C SER A 71 4.61 -13.05 -0.42
N GLN A 72 5.40 -12.39 -1.25
CA GLN A 72 6.09 -11.15 -0.89
C GLN A 72 5.11 -10.04 -0.49
N ILE A 73 4.00 -9.90 -1.22
CA ILE A 73 2.96 -8.91 -0.90
C ILE A 73 2.32 -9.22 0.46
N LEU A 74 1.92 -10.47 0.69
CA LEU A 74 1.17 -10.87 1.87
C LEU A 74 2.04 -10.93 3.13
N GLU A 75 3.26 -11.42 3.02
CA GLU A 75 4.13 -11.74 4.16
C GLU A 75 5.08 -10.60 4.50
N GLU A 76 5.45 -9.74 3.54
CA GLU A 76 6.38 -8.63 3.76
C GLU A 76 5.71 -7.27 3.60
N ASN A 77 5.19 -6.97 2.41
CA ASN A 77 4.76 -5.61 2.07
C ASN A 77 3.54 -5.16 2.88
N ILE A 78 2.52 -6.00 3.02
CA ILE A 78 1.32 -5.67 3.81
C ILE A 78 1.67 -5.44 5.29
N PRO A 79 2.45 -6.32 5.96
CA PRO A 79 2.90 -6.06 7.33
C PRO A 79 3.71 -4.78 7.49
N VAL A 80 4.65 -4.50 6.58
CA VAL A 80 5.44 -3.25 6.60
C VAL A 80 4.54 -2.03 6.44
N LEU A 81 3.58 -2.06 5.51
CA LEU A 81 2.62 -0.99 5.31
C LEU A 81 1.73 -0.78 6.55
N LYS A 82 1.26 -1.87 7.17
CA LYS A 82 0.48 -1.83 8.42
C LYS A 82 1.28 -1.21 9.56
N ALA A 83 2.55 -1.54 9.70
CA ALA A 83 3.43 -0.95 10.70
C ALA A 83 3.58 0.57 10.47
N LYS A 84 3.86 0.99 9.24
CA LYS A 84 3.94 2.41 8.87
C LYS A 84 2.64 3.17 9.11
N LEU A 85 1.49 2.57 8.78
CA LEU A 85 0.17 3.16 9.08
C LEU A 85 -0.02 3.39 10.58
N THR A 86 0.43 2.43 11.39
CA THR A 86 0.33 2.52 12.86
C THR A 86 1.22 3.63 13.41
N GLU A 87 2.44 3.80 12.87
CA GLU A 87 3.32 4.92 13.19
C GLU A 87 2.66 6.27 12.84
N MET A 88 2.09 6.38 11.64
CA MET A 88 1.37 7.59 11.21
C MET A 88 0.18 7.90 12.12
N ARG A 89 -0.59 6.89 12.56
CA ARG A 89 -1.67 7.08 13.54
C ARG A 89 -1.15 7.66 14.86
N GLY A 90 0.03 7.23 15.30
CA GLY A 90 0.69 7.80 16.47
C GLY A 90 1.01 9.29 16.30
N ILE A 91 1.48 9.69 15.12
CA ILE A 91 1.75 11.10 14.78
C ILE A 91 0.46 11.91 14.82
N TYR A 92 -0.62 11.44 14.20
CA TYR A 92 -1.91 12.13 14.25
C TYR A 92 -2.43 12.28 15.68
N ALA A 93 -2.26 11.28 16.54
CA ALA A 93 -2.63 11.41 17.94
C ALA A 93 -1.84 12.52 18.68
N ILE A 94 -0.58 12.77 18.28
CA ILE A 94 0.19 13.91 18.81
C ILE A 94 -0.42 15.23 18.33
N VAL A 95 -0.79 15.32 17.05
CA VAL A 95 -1.45 16.51 16.48
C VAL A 95 -2.76 16.82 17.20
N GLU A 96 -3.61 15.81 17.43
CA GLU A 96 -4.87 15.96 18.17
C GLU A 96 -4.66 16.48 19.60
N ARG A 97 -3.65 15.95 20.31
CA ARG A 97 -3.31 16.44 21.67
C ARG A 97 -2.82 17.87 21.65
N LEU A 98 -2.02 18.24 20.66
CA LEU A 98 -1.54 19.61 20.49
C LEU A 98 -2.71 20.56 20.21
N GLU A 99 -3.65 20.16 19.35
CA GLU A 99 -4.84 20.95 19.07
C GLU A 99 -5.70 21.16 20.34
N ALA A 100 -5.93 20.10 21.12
CA ALA A 100 -6.64 20.20 22.39
C ALA A 100 -5.95 21.15 23.37
N PHE A 101 -4.62 21.08 23.45
CA PHE A 101 -3.83 22.00 24.26
C PHE A 101 -4.02 23.45 23.80
N VAL A 102 -3.86 23.74 22.51
CA VAL A 102 -4.05 25.10 21.96
C VAL A 102 -5.46 25.63 22.22
N LYS A 103 -6.49 24.79 22.07
CA LYS A 103 -7.89 25.17 22.37
C LYS A 103 -8.08 25.57 23.82
N MET A 104 -7.50 24.81 24.75
CA MET A 104 -7.55 25.12 26.18
C MET A 104 -6.80 26.41 26.51
N VAL A 105 -5.60 26.61 25.95
CA VAL A 105 -4.85 27.88 26.10
C VAL A 105 -5.71 29.05 25.65
N GLY A 106 -6.35 28.93 24.48
CA GLY A 106 -7.27 29.93 23.95
C GLY A 106 -8.44 30.23 24.90
N HIS A 107 -9.04 29.22 25.52
CA HIS A 107 -10.10 29.41 26.52
C HIS A 107 -9.62 30.20 27.74
N HIS A 108 -8.43 29.88 28.26
CA HIS A 108 -7.90 30.54 29.45
C HIS A 108 -7.50 31.99 29.17
N VAL A 109 -6.95 32.27 27.98
CA VAL A 109 -6.67 33.64 27.54
C VAL A 109 -7.96 34.45 27.42
N ALA A 110 -8.98 33.91 26.75
CA ALA A 110 -10.27 34.59 26.61
C ALA A 110 -10.94 34.87 27.97
N PHE A 111 -10.81 33.93 28.92
CA PHE A 111 -11.29 34.11 30.29
C PHE A 111 -10.56 35.26 31.00
N LEU A 112 -9.22 35.30 30.95
CA LEU A 112 -8.43 36.36 31.55
C LEU A 112 -8.70 37.73 30.91
N GLU A 113 -8.84 37.79 29.58
CA GLU A 113 -9.20 39.03 28.88
C GLU A 113 -10.56 39.57 29.36
N ALA A 114 -11.55 38.70 29.53
CA ALA A 114 -12.86 39.10 30.05
C ALA A 114 -12.79 39.62 31.50
N ASP A 115 -12.01 38.95 32.36
CA ASP A 115 -11.81 39.33 33.76
C ASP A 115 -11.09 40.68 33.90
N VAL A 116 -10.04 40.91 33.12
CA VAL A 116 -9.33 42.20 33.05
C VAL A 116 -10.26 43.31 32.57
N LEU A 117 -11.00 43.08 31.48
CA LEU A 117 -11.96 44.06 30.96
C LEU A 117 -13.06 44.39 31.97
N GLN A 118 -13.53 43.41 32.75
CA GLN A 118 -14.52 43.65 33.79
C GLN A 118 -13.92 44.47 34.93
N THR A 119 -12.74 44.09 35.41
CA THR A 119 -12.01 44.80 36.47
C THR A 119 -11.71 46.25 36.08
N GLU A 120 -11.26 46.48 34.84
CA GLU A 120 -11.03 47.83 34.30
C GLU A 120 -12.31 48.66 34.22
N ARG A 121 -13.46 48.07 33.88
CA ARG A 121 -14.74 48.81 33.93
C ARG A 121 -15.13 49.18 35.35
N ASP A 122 -14.97 48.25 36.28
CA ASP A 122 -15.38 48.40 37.68
C ASP A 122 -14.47 49.38 38.44
N HIS A 123 -13.17 49.43 38.09
CA HIS A 123 -12.16 50.25 38.80
C HIS A 123 -11.62 51.44 37.99
N GLY A 124 -11.70 51.40 36.66
CA GLY A 124 -11.23 52.45 35.75
C GLY A 124 -12.28 53.53 35.45
N ALA A 125 -13.55 53.29 35.78
CA ALA A 125 -14.53 54.36 35.82
C ALA A 125 -14.19 55.31 36.98
N PHE A 126 -13.65 56.50 36.67
CA PHE A 126 -13.45 57.55 37.68
C PHE A 126 -14.72 57.65 38.54
N PRO A 127 -14.63 57.49 39.88
CA PRO A 127 -15.82 57.26 40.69
C PRO A 127 -16.83 58.35 40.41
N GLN A 128 -18.01 58.02 39.87
CA GLN A 128 -19.03 59.03 39.57
C GLN A 128 -19.43 59.81 40.83
N ALA A 129 -19.27 59.18 42.00
CA ALA A 129 -19.37 59.82 43.31
C ALA A 129 -18.38 60.98 43.48
N LEU A 130 -17.13 60.86 43.02
CA LEU A 130 -16.13 61.92 43.04
C LEU A 130 -16.46 63.03 42.02
N ARG A 131 -17.03 62.72 40.85
CA ARG A 131 -17.51 63.77 39.92
C ARG A 131 -18.68 64.57 40.52
N ARG A 132 -19.59 63.91 41.22
CA ARG A 132 -20.71 64.57 41.92
C ARG A 132 -20.23 65.42 43.11
N TRP A 133 -19.23 64.92 43.85
CA TRP A 133 -18.61 65.67 44.96
C TRP A 133 -17.80 66.88 44.49
N LEU A 134 -17.09 66.78 43.36
CA LEU A 134 -16.33 67.89 42.77
C LEU A 134 -17.21 68.90 42.00
N GLY A 135 -18.40 68.48 41.56
CA GLY A 135 -19.38 69.35 40.89
C GLY A 135 -20.29 70.13 41.85
N SER A 136 -20.32 69.79 43.15
CA SER A 136 -21.07 70.53 44.15
C SER A 136 -20.16 71.53 44.88
N ALA A 137 -20.14 72.78 44.40
CA ALA A 137 -19.57 73.90 45.15
C ALA A 137 -20.40 74.12 46.43
N GLY A 138 -19.88 73.62 47.55
CA GLY A 138 -20.42 73.84 48.89
C GLY A 138 -19.84 72.83 49.88
N LEU A 139 -18.81 73.23 50.64
CA LEU A 139 -18.27 72.42 51.73
C LEU A 139 -19.37 72.09 52.76
N PRO A 140 -19.31 70.87 53.34
CA PRO A 140 -19.42 70.79 54.78
C PRO A 140 -18.29 69.96 55.40
N SER A 141 -17.78 70.49 56.51
CA SER A 141 -16.91 69.81 57.46
C SER A 141 -17.73 68.81 58.26
N PHE A 142 -17.54 67.50 58.11
CA PHE A 142 -17.89 66.52 59.14
C PHE A 142 -16.97 65.28 59.10
N ARG A 143 -16.33 65.06 60.25
CA ARG A 143 -15.51 63.90 60.60
C ARG A 143 -16.37 62.64 60.61
N ASN A 144 -16.20 61.76 59.63
CA ASN A 144 -16.64 60.37 59.70
C ASN A 144 -15.47 59.45 59.40
N LYS A 145 -15.27 58.46 60.27
CA LYS A 145 -14.28 57.40 60.13
C LYS A 145 -14.73 56.54 58.95
N SER A 146 -14.11 56.73 57.78
CA SER A 146 -14.36 55.86 56.63
C SER A 146 -13.90 54.44 56.98
N PRO A 147 -14.69 53.39 56.65
CA PRO A 147 -14.14 52.05 56.62
C PRO A 147 -12.99 52.08 55.62
N ALA A 148 -11.81 51.59 56.03
CA ALA A 148 -10.69 51.42 55.12
C ALA A 148 -11.17 50.58 53.93
N PRO A 149 -10.80 50.93 52.68
CA PRO A 149 -11.08 50.05 51.55
C PRO A 149 -10.46 48.70 51.86
N VAL A 150 -11.28 47.65 51.91
CA VAL A 150 -10.77 46.28 52.00
C VAL A 150 -9.85 46.09 50.79
N PRO A 151 -8.58 45.73 50.96
CA PRO A 151 -7.73 45.42 49.82
C PRO A 151 -8.38 44.25 49.10
N VAL A 152 -8.91 44.51 47.90
CA VAL A 152 -9.33 43.44 47.00
C VAL A 152 -8.03 42.77 46.60
N THR A 153 -7.71 41.69 47.30
CA THR A 153 -6.52 40.89 47.01
C THR A 153 -6.88 40.13 45.75
N TYR A 154 -6.27 40.51 44.63
CA TYR A 154 -6.45 39.78 43.38
C TYR A 154 -5.89 38.36 43.57
N GLU A 155 -6.77 37.37 43.54
CA GLU A 155 -6.34 35.97 43.46
C GLU A 155 -6.22 35.57 42.00
N LEU A 156 -5.02 35.14 41.61
CA LEU A 156 -4.76 34.66 40.26
C LEU A 156 -5.57 33.38 40.02
N PRO A 157 -6.47 33.35 39.01
CA PRO A 157 -7.21 32.15 38.67
C PRO A 157 -6.27 31.00 38.31
N THR A 158 -6.61 29.77 38.71
CA THR A 158 -5.85 28.58 38.34
C THR A 158 -5.86 28.38 36.82
N LEU A 159 -4.74 28.66 36.18
CA LEU A 159 -4.53 28.46 34.74
C LEU A 159 -4.09 27.02 34.43
N TYR A 160 -4.05 26.70 33.13
CA TYR A 160 -3.60 25.39 32.68
C TYR A 160 -2.11 25.25 33.00
N ARG A 161 -1.69 24.07 33.45
CA ARG A 161 -0.28 23.76 33.61
C ARG A 161 0.15 22.85 32.46
N THR A 162 1.23 23.21 31.77
CA THR A 162 1.76 22.46 30.63
C THR A 162 2.16 21.02 31.02
N GLU A 163 2.56 20.85 32.28
CA GLU A 163 2.94 19.59 32.95
C GLU A 163 1.83 18.55 32.90
N ASP A 164 0.56 18.99 32.95
CA ASP A 164 -0.60 18.09 32.98
C ASP A 164 -0.88 17.46 31.60
N TYR A 165 -0.28 17.99 30.53
CA TYR A 165 -0.54 17.59 29.14
C TYR A 165 0.70 17.05 28.42
N PHE A 166 1.90 17.39 28.90
CA PHE A 166 3.18 16.87 28.42
C PHE A 166 3.99 16.27 29.58
N PRO A 167 3.60 15.09 30.09
CA PRO A 167 4.38 14.41 31.12
C PRO A 167 5.77 14.08 30.58
N ALA A 168 6.82 14.41 31.35
CA ALA A 168 8.22 14.28 30.94
C ALA A 168 8.63 12.83 30.58
N ASP A 169 7.87 11.83 31.04
CA ASP A 169 8.30 10.43 31.05
C ASP A 169 8.02 9.62 29.78
N ALA A 170 7.51 10.24 28.70
CA ALA A 170 7.20 9.48 27.48
C ALA A 170 8.43 9.18 26.58
N ARG A 171 9.62 9.72 26.87
CA ARG A 171 10.79 9.60 25.97
C ARG A 171 12.09 9.08 26.60
N GLU A 172 12.19 8.93 27.92
CA GLU A 172 13.45 8.49 28.55
C GLU A 172 13.64 6.96 28.58
N ALA A 173 12.60 6.15 28.34
CA ALA A 173 12.71 4.69 28.38
C ALA A 173 13.24 4.02 27.09
N GLN A 174 13.53 4.77 26.01
CA GLN A 174 13.94 4.17 24.72
C GLN A 174 15.30 4.65 24.17
N HIS A 175 16.10 5.35 24.96
CA HIS A 175 17.51 5.59 24.60
C HIS A 175 18.35 4.31 24.83
N HIS A 176 18.18 3.32 23.95
CA HIS A 176 19.23 2.32 23.74
C HIS A 176 20.45 3.03 23.16
N PRO A 177 21.65 2.88 23.74
CA PRO A 177 22.85 3.50 23.18
C PRO A 177 23.19 2.78 21.87
N ARG A 178 22.90 3.43 20.74
CA ARG A 178 23.46 3.03 19.44
C ARG A 178 24.95 3.35 19.45
N THR A 179 25.76 2.36 19.79
CA THR A 179 27.20 2.35 19.48
C THR A 179 27.37 2.27 17.96
N CYS A 180 27.74 3.38 17.33
CA CYS A 180 28.24 3.38 15.96
C CYS A 180 29.73 2.97 15.97
N PRO A 181 30.20 2.07 15.08
CA PRO A 181 31.62 1.84 14.88
C PRO A 181 32.24 2.99 14.06
N ARG A 182 33.47 3.34 14.42
CA ARG A 182 34.31 4.34 13.73
C ARG A 182 34.83 3.76 12.41
N PRO A 183 34.85 4.52 11.29
CA PRO A 183 35.51 4.08 10.07
C PRO A 183 37.04 4.21 10.19
N LEU A 184 37.76 3.26 9.60
CA LEU A 184 39.19 3.34 9.28
C LEU A 184 39.40 4.17 8.01
#